data_AF-A0A3Q3EWG5-F1
#
_entry.id   AF-A0A3Q3EWG5-F1
#
_cell.length_a   1.000
_cell.length_b   1.000
_cell.length_c   1.000
_cell.angle_alpha   90.00
_cell.angle_beta   90.00
_cell.angle_gamma   90.00
#
_symmetry.space_group_name_H-M   'P 1'
#
loop_
_entity.id
_entity.type
_entity.pdbx_description
1 polymer ?
#
loop_
_entity_poly.entity_id
_entity_poly.type
_entity_poly.pdbx_seq_one_letter_code
_entity_poly.pdbx_strand_id
1 'polypeptide(L)'
;MFDFTGGVAEMYELKKAPRDLHRIISKALERGSLLGCSIDVNMEAVTFKKLVKGHAYSVTGLRQVSRQERLIRIRNPWGQVEWTGAWSDNSSEWSSIDSAEKDEMMCKMEDGEFWMSFQEFLRQFSRLEICNLTPDALSQDTSFWTTTTYQGSWRRGSTAGGCRNHPNTFWINPQYKISLLEEDDDPEDDEAACSFLVALMQKDRRRFRRHGQDVHTIGFAVYEYRGCPSVHLKKDFFLRHSSCARSETFINLREVSARLRLPPGEYLIVPSTFEPSKEADFVLRVFTEKQSETEPLNQNVCVCVCVCVCVCVCVCVCVCVCVCVCVCVCVCVCDQDMEISVRELRTILNRVVSKHLQTDGFSMESCRAMVGLMDKDGSARLGLLEFQVLWNKIRKWLGIFRDFDLDKSGCMSSYEMRLALENGGFKLNNKLYQMLVARYADNEIIDFDNFTCCLVKLEAMFKTFQDLDRDGTGKAEMNIVEVQSSKITLLTL
;
A
#
# COMPACT_ATOMS: atom_id res chain seq x y z
N MET A 1 -11.48 20.32 8.07
CA MET A 1 -11.54 19.46 9.28
C MET A 1 -10.34 18.54 9.41
N PHE A 2 -9.96 17.78 8.39
CA PHE A 2 -8.87 16.78 8.47
C PHE A 2 -7.53 17.27 9.04
N ASP A 3 -6.97 18.34 8.48
CA ASP A 3 -5.66 18.88 8.90
C ASP A 3 -5.66 19.38 10.37
N PHE A 4 -6.84 19.67 10.93
CA PHE A 4 -6.99 20.17 12.30
C PHE A 4 -7.31 19.08 13.32
N THR A 5 -7.83 17.94 12.87
CA THR A 5 -8.36 16.89 13.76
C THR A 5 -7.59 15.59 13.71
N GLY A 6 -6.80 15.37 12.64
CA GLY A 6 -6.20 14.06 12.39
C GLY A 6 -7.21 12.95 12.03
N GLY A 7 -8.51 13.29 11.98
CA GLY A 7 -9.60 12.36 11.72
C GLY A 7 -9.71 11.90 10.26
N VAL A 8 -10.76 11.14 9.98
CA VAL A 8 -11.18 10.77 8.63
C VAL A 8 -12.55 11.37 8.36
N ALA A 9 -12.71 11.95 7.17
CA ALA A 9 -14.03 12.37 6.75
C ALA A 9 -14.67 11.40 5.76
N GLU A 10 -15.97 11.29 5.89
CA GLU A 10 -16.90 10.66 4.97
C GLU A 10 -17.74 11.76 4.31
N MET A 11 -18.11 11.54 3.06
CA MET A 11 -18.92 12.49 2.31
C MET A 11 -20.14 11.77 1.73
N TYR A 12 -21.32 12.33 1.96
CA TYR A 12 -22.59 11.80 1.50
C TYR A 12 -23.27 12.83 0.59
N GLU A 13 -23.63 12.40 -0.63
CA GLU A 13 -24.53 13.15 -1.50
C GLU A 13 -25.98 12.89 -1.03
N LEU A 14 -26.64 13.91 -0.46
CA LEU A 14 -27.92 13.74 0.22
C LEU A 14 -29.06 13.30 -0.72
N LYS A 15 -28.95 13.60 -2.02
CA LYS A 15 -29.89 13.13 -3.06
C LYS A 15 -29.84 11.62 -3.28
N LYS A 16 -28.71 10.98 -2.94
CA LYS A 16 -28.48 9.53 -3.05
C LYS A 16 -28.16 8.94 -1.68
N ALA A 17 -28.61 9.59 -0.60
CA ALA A 17 -28.35 9.16 0.76
C ALA A 17 -28.84 7.72 0.99
N PRO A 18 -28.06 6.90 1.72
CA PRO A 18 -28.51 5.57 2.08
C PRO A 18 -29.66 5.66 3.11
N ARG A 19 -30.51 4.64 3.18
CA ARG A 19 -31.75 4.68 3.99
C ARG A 19 -31.47 4.79 5.49
N ASP A 20 -30.34 4.23 5.91
CA ASP A 20 -29.79 4.22 7.26
C ASP A 20 -28.94 5.47 7.58
N LEU A 21 -28.90 6.50 6.72
CA LEU A 21 -28.10 7.72 6.97
C LEU A 21 -28.37 8.37 8.34
N HIS A 22 -29.63 8.32 8.80
CA HIS A 22 -30.00 8.81 10.12
C HIS A 22 -29.29 8.05 11.27
N ARG A 23 -29.13 6.73 11.14
CA ARG A 23 -28.37 5.90 12.11
C ARG A 23 -26.89 6.26 12.07
N ILE A 24 -26.34 6.46 10.87
CA ILE A 24 -24.95 6.90 10.69
C ILE A 24 -24.72 8.25 11.41
N ILE A 25 -25.62 9.22 11.23
CA ILE A 25 -25.55 10.53 11.89
C ILE A 25 -25.65 10.38 13.42
N SER A 26 -26.59 9.57 13.94
CA SER A 26 -26.73 9.35 15.39
C SER A 26 -25.45 8.78 15.98
N LYS A 27 -24.95 7.66 15.42
CA LYS A 27 -23.70 7.03 15.87
C LYS A 27 -22.52 8.00 15.77
N ALA A 28 -22.44 8.81 14.72
CA ALA A 28 -21.38 9.79 14.56
C ALA A 28 -21.42 10.89 15.64
N LEU A 29 -22.61 11.40 15.96
CA LEU A 29 -22.81 12.40 17.03
C LEU A 29 -22.51 11.83 18.42
N GLU A 30 -22.98 10.62 18.71
CA GLU A 30 -22.67 9.90 19.97
C GLU A 30 -21.16 9.65 20.14
N ARG A 31 -20.44 9.46 19.03
CA ARG A 31 -18.98 9.31 18.99
C ARG A 31 -18.21 10.64 18.99
N GLY A 32 -18.89 11.78 19.12
CA GLY A 32 -18.26 13.10 19.11
C GLY A 32 -17.66 13.51 17.76
N SER A 33 -18.09 12.89 16.66
CA SER A 33 -17.63 13.24 15.32
C SER A 33 -18.10 14.65 14.94
N LEU A 34 -17.35 15.34 14.09
CA LEU A 34 -17.73 16.66 13.60
C LEU A 34 -18.52 16.53 12.30
N LEU A 35 -19.77 16.98 12.29
CA LEU A 35 -20.62 16.90 11.11
C LEU A 35 -20.81 18.29 10.50
N GLY A 36 -20.60 18.39 9.19
CA GLY A 36 -20.85 19.58 8.38
C GLY A 36 -21.83 19.27 7.24
N CYS A 37 -22.61 20.25 6.83
CA CYS A 37 -23.49 20.11 5.67
C CYS A 37 -23.49 21.39 4.83
N SER A 38 -23.80 21.26 3.54
CA SER A 38 -23.80 22.39 2.61
C SER A 38 -24.82 22.22 1.49
N ILE A 39 -25.14 23.35 0.86
CA ILE A 39 -26.07 23.45 -0.27
C ILE A 39 -25.26 23.84 -1.50
N ASP A 40 -25.26 22.99 -2.53
CA ASP A 40 -24.54 23.25 -3.78
C ASP A 40 -25.20 24.38 -4.57
N VAL A 41 -24.38 25.23 -5.21
CA VAL A 41 -24.86 26.36 -6.02
C VAL A 41 -23.91 26.74 -7.14
N ASN A 42 -24.47 27.43 -8.14
CA ASN A 42 -23.74 28.19 -9.14
C ASN A 42 -23.47 29.66 -8.73
N MET A 43 -24.25 30.23 -7.79
CA MET A 43 -24.05 31.58 -7.20
C MET A 43 -24.58 31.62 -5.76
N GLU A 44 -23.88 32.30 -4.84
CA GLU A 44 -24.29 32.48 -3.44
C GLU A 44 -25.58 33.29 -3.34
N ALA A 45 -26.59 32.73 -2.65
CA ALA A 45 -27.87 33.39 -2.44
C ALA A 45 -28.55 32.86 -1.18
N VAL A 46 -29.30 33.72 -0.51
CA VAL A 46 -30.19 33.33 0.59
C VAL A 46 -31.52 32.87 -0.01
N THR A 47 -31.99 31.70 0.41
CA THR A 47 -33.29 31.16 0.00
C THR A 47 -34.44 31.92 0.67
N PHE A 48 -35.65 31.75 0.11
CA PHE A 48 -36.88 32.25 0.74
C PHE A 48 -37.06 31.75 2.19
N LYS A 49 -36.57 30.55 2.52
CA LYS A 49 -36.61 29.97 3.88
C LYS A 49 -35.37 30.31 4.73
N LYS A 50 -34.65 31.38 4.37
CA LYS A 50 -33.45 31.91 5.05
C LYS A 50 -32.23 30.97 5.13
N LEU A 51 -32.20 29.85 4.39
CA LEU A 51 -30.96 29.07 4.20
C LEU A 51 -30.03 29.75 3.21
N VAL A 52 -28.74 29.79 3.52
CA VAL A 52 -27.67 30.38 2.71
C VAL A 52 -27.06 29.29 1.83
N LYS A 53 -27.06 29.48 0.52
CA LYS A 53 -26.46 28.53 -0.42
C LYS A 53 -24.95 28.82 -0.58
N GLY A 54 -24.14 27.78 -0.78
CA GLY A 54 -22.68 27.91 -0.92
C GLY A 54 -21.96 28.08 0.41
N HIS A 55 -22.70 27.93 1.52
CA HIS A 55 -22.22 28.10 2.88
C HIS A 55 -22.16 26.76 3.62
N ALA A 56 -21.23 26.67 4.57
CA ALA A 56 -21.07 25.49 5.41
C ALA A 56 -21.84 25.66 6.72
N TYR A 57 -22.65 24.67 7.04
CA TYR A 57 -23.40 24.54 8.29
C TYR A 57 -22.83 23.38 9.11
N SER A 58 -23.04 23.40 10.42
CA SER A 58 -22.69 22.28 11.32
C SER A 58 -23.94 21.51 11.71
N VAL A 59 -23.87 20.18 11.75
CA VAL A 59 -24.93 19.36 12.33
C VAL A 59 -24.55 19.07 13.78
N THR A 60 -25.43 19.44 14.71
CA THR A 60 -25.15 19.43 16.16
C THR A 60 -26.05 18.50 16.94
N GLY A 61 -27.01 17.84 16.29
CA GLY A 61 -27.96 16.95 16.96
C GLY A 61 -28.86 16.21 15.99
N LEU A 62 -29.34 15.05 16.42
CA LEU A 62 -30.38 14.28 15.75
C LEU A 62 -31.27 13.66 16.84
N ARG A 63 -32.58 13.83 16.75
CA ARG A 63 -33.53 13.31 17.73
C ARG A 63 -34.78 12.77 17.07
N GLN A 64 -35.24 11.62 17.54
CA GLN A 64 -36.52 11.05 17.14
C GLN A 64 -37.60 11.51 18.11
N VAL A 65 -38.58 12.25 17.60
CA VAL A 65 -39.66 12.86 18.40
C VAL A 65 -40.94 12.02 18.33
N SER A 66 -41.16 11.31 17.22
CA SER A 66 -42.27 10.39 17.08
C SER A 66 -41.88 9.16 16.25
N ARG A 67 -42.79 8.17 16.16
CA ARG A 67 -42.58 6.98 15.31
C ARG A 67 -42.34 7.34 13.83
N GLN A 68 -42.80 8.50 13.37
CA GLN A 68 -42.69 8.91 11.97
C GLN A 68 -41.82 10.16 11.75
N GLU A 69 -41.44 10.85 12.83
CA GLU A 69 -40.81 12.16 12.73
C GLU A 69 -39.47 12.22 13.47
N ARG A 70 -38.45 12.59 12.71
CA ARG A 70 -37.07 12.76 13.16
C ARG A 70 -36.63 14.18 12.84
N LEU A 71 -36.03 14.82 13.83
CA LEU A 71 -35.52 16.17 13.74
C LEU A 71 -34.00 16.15 13.72
N ILE A 72 -33.43 17.02 12.90
CA ILE A 72 -32.00 17.27 12.84
C ILE A 72 -31.74 18.72 13.24
N ARG A 73 -30.71 18.92 14.07
CA ARG A 73 -30.30 20.23 14.56
C ARG A 73 -29.10 20.70 13.77
N ILE A 74 -29.21 21.91 13.23
CA ILE A 74 -28.22 22.52 12.35
C ILE A 74 -27.86 23.88 12.90
N ARG A 75 -26.58 24.22 12.84
CA ARG A 75 -26.05 25.51 13.28
C ARG A 75 -25.39 26.25 12.12
N ASN A 76 -25.82 27.50 11.95
CA ASN A 76 -25.15 28.48 11.11
C ASN A 76 -23.95 29.08 11.86
N PRO A 77 -22.71 28.92 11.38
CA PRO A 77 -21.53 29.48 12.06
C PRO A 77 -21.50 31.01 12.10
N TRP A 78 -22.33 31.71 11.34
CA TRP A 78 -22.48 33.17 11.47
C TRP A 78 -23.17 33.61 12.76
N GLY A 79 -23.80 32.68 13.49
CA GLY A 79 -24.50 32.99 14.74
C GLY A 79 -25.77 33.80 14.56
N GLN A 80 -26.29 33.86 13.33
CA GLN A 80 -27.47 34.64 12.94
C GLN A 80 -28.08 34.04 11.67
N VAL A 81 -29.33 34.41 11.35
CA VAL A 81 -30.10 33.93 10.18
C VAL A 81 -30.43 32.43 10.29
N GLU A 82 -31.63 32.17 10.81
CA GLU A 82 -32.16 30.83 11.07
C GLU A 82 -33.28 30.43 10.11
N TRP A 83 -33.52 29.12 10.05
CA TRP A 83 -34.60 28.49 9.30
C TRP A 83 -35.98 28.99 9.74
N THR A 84 -36.84 29.29 8.77
CA THR A 84 -38.21 29.78 9.04
C THR A 84 -39.31 28.79 8.64
N GLY A 85 -38.96 27.53 8.39
CA GLY A 85 -39.95 26.49 8.05
C GLY A 85 -40.43 25.72 9.28
N ALA A 86 -41.01 24.55 9.04
CA ALA A 86 -41.45 23.64 10.10
C ALA A 86 -40.29 23.32 11.06
N TRP A 87 -40.62 23.28 12.36
CA TRP A 87 -39.69 23.05 13.48
C TRP A 87 -38.69 24.19 13.75
N SER A 88 -38.85 25.35 13.10
CA SER A 88 -38.17 26.59 13.52
C SER A 88 -38.56 27.01 14.94
N ASP A 89 -37.80 27.91 15.55
CA ASP A 89 -37.99 28.36 16.94
C ASP A 89 -39.39 28.94 17.22
N ASN A 90 -40.02 29.52 16.18
CA ASN A 90 -41.36 30.11 16.25
C ASN A 90 -42.47 29.19 15.69
N SER A 91 -42.14 27.94 15.36
CA SER A 91 -43.06 27.00 14.71
C SER A 91 -44.14 26.50 15.67
N SER A 92 -45.38 26.39 15.20
CA SER A 92 -46.51 25.84 15.97
C SER A 92 -46.39 24.33 16.26
N GLU A 93 -45.57 23.63 15.49
CA GLU A 93 -45.31 22.19 15.53
C GLU A 93 -44.70 21.78 16.88
N TRP A 94 -44.03 22.69 17.56
CA TRP A 94 -43.53 22.48 18.91
C TRP A 94 -44.61 22.43 20.00
N SER A 95 -45.86 22.72 19.66
CA SER A 95 -46.98 22.59 20.60
C SER A 95 -47.44 21.14 20.79
N SER A 96 -47.04 20.22 19.89
CA SER A 96 -47.40 18.80 19.99
C SER A 96 -46.38 17.94 20.74
N ILE A 97 -45.27 18.53 21.19
CA ILE A 97 -44.23 17.86 21.99
C ILE A 97 -44.50 18.14 23.48
N ASP A 98 -44.17 17.16 24.34
CA ASP A 98 -44.23 17.33 25.79
C ASP A 98 -43.38 18.51 26.27
N SER A 99 -43.81 19.21 27.31
CA SER A 99 -43.14 20.43 27.78
C SER A 99 -41.71 20.18 28.25
N ALA A 100 -41.43 19.03 28.87
CA ALA A 100 -40.07 18.73 29.35
C ALA A 100 -39.10 18.42 28.19
N GLU A 101 -39.55 17.67 27.20
CA GLU A 101 -38.76 17.40 25.98
C GLU A 101 -38.53 18.65 25.14
N LYS A 102 -39.54 19.53 25.09
CA LYS A 102 -39.45 20.82 24.41
C LYS A 102 -38.41 21.73 25.06
N ASP A 103 -38.41 21.84 26.39
CA ASP A 103 -37.46 22.69 27.12
C ASP A 103 -36.01 22.17 27.01
N GLU A 104 -35.83 20.86 26.81
CA GLU A 104 -34.51 20.27 26.55
C GLU A 104 -34.03 20.50 25.10
N MET A 105 -34.94 20.46 24.13
CA MET A 105 -34.60 20.61 22.71
C MET A 105 -34.51 22.06 22.24
N MET A 106 -35.30 22.97 22.82
CA MET A 106 -35.35 24.36 22.41
C MET A 106 -34.33 25.22 23.16
N CYS A 107 -33.46 25.88 22.40
CA CYS A 107 -32.78 27.09 22.86
C CYS A 107 -33.42 28.27 22.14
N LYS A 108 -34.21 29.11 22.83
CA LYS A 108 -34.80 30.33 22.22
C LYS A 108 -33.77 31.45 22.20
N MET A 109 -32.72 31.29 21.40
CA MET A 109 -31.66 32.28 21.23
C MET A 109 -31.33 32.40 19.75
N GLU A 110 -31.13 33.63 19.28
CA GLU A 110 -30.64 33.87 17.91
C GLU A 110 -29.13 33.59 17.88
N ASP A 111 -28.77 32.32 17.91
CA ASP A 111 -27.38 31.82 17.91
C ASP A 111 -27.03 31.06 16.61
N GLY A 112 -27.96 31.10 15.64
CA GLY A 112 -27.86 30.44 14.35
C GLY A 112 -28.19 28.95 14.40
N GLU A 113 -28.52 28.37 15.56
CA GLU A 113 -28.95 26.99 15.71
C GLU A 113 -30.46 26.86 15.49
N PHE A 114 -30.88 25.83 14.75
CA PHE A 114 -32.29 25.56 14.50
C PHE A 114 -32.53 24.06 14.29
N TRP A 115 -33.75 23.63 14.58
CA TRP A 115 -34.22 22.30 14.22
C TRP A 115 -34.97 22.32 12.89
N MET A 116 -34.87 21.22 12.16
CA MET A 116 -35.71 20.96 11.00
C MET A 116 -36.04 19.48 10.88
N SER A 117 -37.11 19.17 10.14
CA SER A 117 -37.43 17.78 9.79
C SER A 117 -36.29 17.15 8.97
N PHE A 118 -35.93 15.91 9.28
CA PHE A 118 -34.91 15.16 8.54
C PHE A 118 -35.27 15.01 7.05
N GLN A 119 -36.56 14.89 6.72
CA GLN A 119 -36.99 14.83 5.33
C GLN A 119 -36.74 16.15 4.58
N GLU A 120 -36.93 17.28 5.28
CA GLU A 120 -36.67 18.59 4.69
C GLU A 120 -35.16 18.85 4.58
N PHE A 121 -34.36 18.36 5.52
CA PHE A 121 -32.90 18.37 5.42
C PHE A 121 -32.42 17.68 4.14
N LEU A 122 -32.89 16.47 3.85
CA LEU A 122 -32.54 15.74 2.63
C LEU A 122 -32.96 16.45 1.34
N ARG A 123 -34.01 17.28 1.39
CA ARG A 123 -34.50 18.06 0.24
C ARG A 123 -33.73 19.36 0.02
N GLN A 124 -33.37 20.05 1.10
CA GLN A 124 -32.77 21.39 1.03
C GLN A 124 -31.24 21.33 0.92
N PHE A 125 -30.60 20.39 1.61
CA PHE A 125 -29.14 20.24 1.62
C PHE A 125 -28.67 19.30 0.51
N SER A 126 -27.44 19.52 0.04
CA SER A 126 -26.85 18.74 -1.06
C SER A 126 -25.82 17.74 -0.56
N ARG A 127 -25.01 18.13 0.42
CA ARG A 127 -23.86 17.34 0.90
C ARG A 127 -23.84 17.31 2.41
N LEU A 128 -23.43 16.17 2.95
CA LEU A 128 -23.09 15.98 4.36
C LEU A 128 -21.66 15.45 4.43
N GLU A 129 -20.84 16.06 5.27
CA GLU A 129 -19.47 15.67 5.58
C GLU A 129 -19.41 15.27 7.06
N ILE A 130 -18.91 14.06 7.35
CA ILE A 130 -18.76 13.55 8.72
C ILE A 130 -17.28 13.32 8.96
N CYS A 131 -16.66 14.08 9.86
CA CYS A 131 -15.28 13.89 10.28
C CYS A 131 -15.22 13.09 11.58
N ASN A 132 -14.97 11.78 11.45
CA ASN A 132 -14.73 10.89 12.58
C ASN A 132 -13.37 11.20 13.19
N LEU A 133 -13.34 11.40 14.49
CA LEU A 133 -12.14 11.73 15.23
C LEU A 133 -11.40 10.46 15.66
N THR A 134 -10.07 10.54 15.70
CA THR A 134 -9.24 9.48 16.30
C THR A 134 -9.36 9.54 17.83
N PRO A 135 -9.09 8.43 18.54
CA PRO A 135 -9.15 8.38 20.01
C PRO A 135 -8.37 9.52 20.70
N ASP A 136 -7.28 9.98 20.08
CA ASP A 136 -6.42 11.05 20.61
C ASP A 136 -7.09 12.45 20.67
N ALA A 137 -8.18 12.67 19.94
CA ALA A 137 -8.83 13.97 19.81
C ALA A 137 -10.02 14.20 20.76
N LEU A 138 -10.48 13.16 21.48
CA LEU A 138 -11.65 13.21 22.36
C LEU A 138 -11.30 12.73 23.78
N SER A 139 -11.57 13.54 24.80
CA SER A 139 -11.35 13.20 26.20
C SER A 139 -12.52 12.41 26.78
N GLN A 140 -12.27 11.15 27.16
CA GLN A 140 -13.06 10.23 28.01
C GLN A 140 -14.54 9.92 27.61
N ASP A 141 -14.86 8.62 27.65
CA ASP A 141 -16.21 8.00 27.64
C ASP A 141 -17.05 7.87 26.35
N THR A 142 -16.50 8.08 25.15
CA THR A 142 -17.22 7.78 23.90
C THR A 142 -16.80 6.45 23.27
N SER A 143 -17.72 5.71 22.64
CA SER A 143 -17.37 4.50 21.87
C SER A 143 -16.32 4.81 20.80
N PHE A 144 -15.15 4.18 20.89
CA PHE A 144 -14.00 4.52 20.05
C PHE A 144 -13.95 3.68 18.79
N TRP A 145 -13.58 4.32 17.67
CA TRP A 145 -13.12 3.60 16.48
C TRP A 145 -11.77 2.95 16.77
N THR A 146 -11.67 1.64 16.58
CA THR A 146 -10.36 0.97 16.55
C THR A 146 -9.66 1.40 15.26
N THR A 147 -8.54 2.12 15.39
CA THR A 147 -7.83 2.71 14.24
C THR A 147 -6.51 2.00 14.01
N THR A 148 -6.27 1.57 12.77
CA THR A 148 -4.94 1.12 12.33
C THR A 148 -4.44 1.95 11.16
N THR A 149 -3.18 2.37 11.23
CA THR A 149 -2.55 3.24 10.23
C THR A 149 -1.35 2.56 9.61
N TYR A 150 -1.31 2.54 8.27
CA TYR A 150 -0.21 2.05 7.47
C TYR A 150 0.38 3.14 6.61
N GLN A 151 1.70 3.16 6.52
CA GLN A 151 2.42 4.00 5.56
C GLN A 151 2.87 3.13 4.39
N GLY A 152 2.67 3.61 3.18
CA GLY A 152 3.03 2.90 1.96
C GLY A 152 3.52 3.82 0.86
N SER A 153 4.03 3.20 -0.20
CA SER A 153 4.61 3.88 -1.34
C SER A 153 4.29 3.16 -2.65
N TRP A 154 3.88 3.92 -3.65
CA TRP A 154 3.92 3.51 -5.05
C TRP A 154 5.22 4.04 -5.65
N ARG A 155 6.03 3.13 -6.18
CA ARG A 155 7.29 3.42 -6.88
C ARG A 155 7.25 2.83 -8.26
N ARG A 156 7.72 3.62 -9.22
CA ARG A 156 7.77 3.24 -10.63
C ARG A 156 8.59 1.96 -10.79
N GLY A 157 8.16 1.07 -11.68
CA GLY A 157 8.73 -0.26 -11.85
C GLY A 157 8.55 -1.28 -10.70
N SER A 158 8.25 -0.87 -9.47
CA SER A 158 8.18 -1.81 -8.33
C SER A 158 6.76 -2.01 -7.80
N THR A 159 6.19 -1.00 -7.16
CA THR A 159 4.90 -1.10 -6.46
C THR A 159 3.80 -0.24 -7.07
N ALA A 160 4.09 0.56 -8.10
CA ALA A 160 3.11 1.39 -8.80
C ALA A 160 2.35 0.58 -9.87
N GLY A 161 1.46 -0.32 -9.42
CA GLY A 161 0.78 -1.28 -10.28
C GLY A 161 -0.43 -0.75 -11.06
N GLY A 162 -0.96 0.43 -10.69
CA GLY A 162 -2.20 0.96 -11.25
C GLY A 162 -3.43 0.19 -10.75
N CYS A 163 -4.62 0.54 -11.24
CA CYS A 163 -5.89 -0.05 -10.79
C CYS A 163 -6.19 -1.40 -11.47
N ARG A 164 -7.33 -2.03 -11.12
CA ARG A 164 -7.72 -3.37 -11.59
C ARG A 164 -7.86 -3.48 -13.12
N ASN A 165 -7.99 -2.36 -13.84
CA ASN A 165 -8.00 -2.31 -15.30
C ASN A 165 -6.64 -2.70 -15.91
N HIS A 166 -5.58 -2.74 -15.11
CA HIS A 166 -4.21 -3.11 -15.49
C HIS A 166 -3.82 -4.45 -14.84
N PRO A 167 -4.43 -5.59 -15.24
CA PRO A 167 -4.25 -6.88 -14.54
C PRO A 167 -2.81 -7.40 -14.53
N ASN A 168 -1.98 -6.97 -15.48
CA ASN A 168 -0.57 -7.37 -15.56
C ASN A 168 0.27 -6.81 -14.40
N THR A 169 -0.11 -5.66 -13.87
CA THR A 169 0.66 -4.91 -12.88
C THR A 169 -0.11 -4.68 -11.58
N PHE A 170 -1.45 -4.76 -11.56
CA PHE A 170 -2.28 -4.50 -10.37
C PHE A 170 -1.84 -5.26 -9.11
N TRP A 171 -1.44 -6.52 -9.26
CA TRP A 171 -1.07 -7.40 -8.16
C TRP A 171 0.19 -6.94 -7.40
N ILE A 172 1.05 -6.11 -8.00
CA ILE A 172 2.29 -5.65 -7.38
C ILE A 172 2.08 -4.51 -6.37
N ASN A 173 0.89 -3.89 -6.37
CA ASN A 173 0.57 -2.83 -5.42
C ASN A 173 0.71 -3.36 -3.98
N PRO A 174 1.00 -2.50 -2.99
CA PRO A 174 1.01 -2.92 -1.59
C PRO A 174 -0.34 -3.56 -1.20
N GLN A 175 -0.30 -4.58 -0.35
CA GLN A 175 -1.46 -5.37 0.04
C GLN A 175 -1.57 -5.37 1.57
N TYR A 176 -2.77 -5.16 2.10
CA TYR A 176 -3.02 -5.10 3.55
C TYR A 176 -4.16 -6.05 3.92
N LYS A 177 -3.91 -6.95 4.87
CA LYS A 177 -4.91 -7.85 5.41
C LYS A 177 -5.71 -7.15 6.51
N ILE A 178 -7.01 -7.39 6.53
CA ILE A 178 -7.92 -7.02 7.61
C ILE A 178 -8.75 -8.23 7.98
N SER A 179 -8.81 -8.54 9.27
CA SER A 179 -9.61 -9.63 9.84
C SER A 179 -10.74 -9.01 10.65
N LEU A 180 -11.97 -9.16 10.16
CA LEU A 180 -13.19 -8.72 10.81
C LEU A 180 -13.73 -9.86 11.68
N LEU A 181 -13.70 -9.69 13.00
CA LEU A 181 -13.95 -10.77 13.96
C LEU A 181 -15.36 -10.73 14.56
N GLU A 182 -15.84 -9.54 14.91
CA GLU A 182 -17.11 -9.33 15.62
C GLU A 182 -18.07 -8.48 14.78
N GLU A 183 -19.33 -8.88 14.76
CA GLU A 183 -20.44 -8.15 14.14
C GLU A 183 -20.77 -6.87 14.92
N ASP A 184 -21.40 -5.91 14.24
CA ASP A 184 -21.82 -4.66 14.90
C ASP A 184 -22.98 -4.93 15.90
N ASP A 185 -22.96 -4.27 17.06
CA ASP A 185 -24.04 -4.38 18.07
C ASP A 185 -25.26 -3.55 17.63
N ASP A 186 -25.96 -3.96 16.58
CA ASP A 186 -27.14 -3.24 16.09
C ASP A 186 -28.38 -4.16 16.01
N PRO A 187 -29.30 -4.07 16.98
CA PRO A 187 -30.45 -4.97 17.07
C PRO A 187 -31.50 -4.74 15.96
N GLU A 188 -31.36 -3.67 15.17
CA GLU A 188 -32.22 -3.36 14.03
C GLU A 188 -31.60 -3.72 12.67
N ASP A 189 -30.45 -4.39 12.65
CA ASP A 189 -29.85 -4.89 11.40
C ASP A 189 -30.19 -6.38 11.20
N ASP A 190 -30.84 -6.68 10.07
CA ASP A 190 -31.16 -8.06 9.69
C ASP A 190 -29.91 -8.81 9.15
N GLU A 191 -28.81 -8.08 8.89
CA GLU A 191 -27.56 -8.61 8.33
C GLU A 191 -26.42 -8.58 9.35
N ALA A 192 -25.93 -9.77 9.70
CA ALA A 192 -24.68 -10.01 10.42
C ALA A 192 -23.47 -9.45 9.65
N ALA A 193 -23.12 -8.19 9.90
CA ALA A 193 -22.05 -7.48 9.20
C ALA A 193 -21.16 -6.69 10.16
N CYS A 194 -19.92 -6.51 9.75
CA CYS A 194 -18.94 -5.66 10.42
C CYS A 194 -18.80 -4.34 9.65
N SER A 195 -19.02 -3.21 10.31
CA SER A 195 -18.82 -1.88 9.73
C SER A 195 -17.39 -1.40 9.93
N PHE A 196 -16.78 -0.97 8.82
CA PHE A 196 -15.46 -0.37 8.84
C PHE A 196 -15.32 0.73 7.79
N LEU A 197 -14.36 1.62 8.02
CA LEU A 197 -14.04 2.74 7.16
C LEU A 197 -12.59 2.59 6.69
N VAL A 198 -12.39 2.66 5.37
CA VAL A 198 -11.05 2.67 4.77
C VAL A 198 -10.80 4.05 4.22
N ALA A 199 -9.68 4.67 4.60
CA ALA A 199 -9.25 5.98 4.12
C ALA A 199 -7.83 5.90 3.54
N LEU A 200 -7.69 6.27 2.28
CA LEU A 200 -6.44 6.31 1.54
C LEU A 200 -6.05 7.75 1.23
N MET A 201 -4.97 8.24 1.83
CA MET A 201 -4.46 9.60 1.66
C MET A 201 -3.11 9.59 0.93
N GLN A 202 -2.94 10.44 -0.09
CA GLN A 202 -1.63 10.68 -0.72
C GLN A 202 -0.85 11.83 -0.02
N LYS A 203 0.45 11.63 0.21
CA LYS A 203 1.35 12.54 0.95
C LYS A 203 2.00 13.61 0.07
N ASP A 204 2.38 14.72 0.70
CA ASP A 204 3.33 15.75 0.22
C ASP A 204 3.09 16.40 -1.16
N ARG A 205 1.91 16.22 -1.76
CA ARG A 205 1.59 16.76 -3.10
C ARG A 205 1.61 18.28 -3.20
N ARG A 206 1.36 19.01 -2.09
CA ARG A 206 1.41 20.48 -2.10
C ARG A 206 2.82 21.01 -2.45
N ARG A 207 3.89 20.26 -2.15
CA ARG A 207 5.27 20.62 -2.50
C ARG A 207 5.54 20.49 -4.01
N PHE A 208 4.89 19.54 -4.67
CA PHE A 208 5.06 19.25 -6.10
C PHE A 208 4.16 20.09 -7.02
N ARG A 209 3.14 20.77 -6.48
CA ARG A 209 2.33 21.75 -7.26
C ARG A 209 3.16 22.85 -7.90
N ARG A 210 4.27 23.29 -7.27
CA ARG A 210 5.20 24.28 -7.86
C ARG A 210 5.89 23.78 -9.13
N HIS A 211 5.89 22.46 -9.36
CA HIS A 211 6.48 21.80 -10.53
C HIS A 211 5.40 21.24 -11.49
N GLY A 212 4.14 21.67 -11.36
CA GLY A 212 3.04 21.24 -12.24
C GLY A 212 2.54 19.81 -12.04
N GLN A 213 2.93 19.13 -10.95
CA GLN A 213 2.40 17.81 -10.61
C GLN A 213 1.21 17.93 -9.66
N ASP A 214 0.04 17.55 -10.16
CA ASP A 214 -1.21 17.50 -9.40
C ASP A 214 -1.39 16.18 -8.63
N VAL A 215 -2.37 16.19 -7.74
CA VAL A 215 -2.86 15.00 -7.02
C VAL A 215 -3.22 13.90 -8.01
N HIS A 216 -2.78 12.67 -7.72
CA HIS A 216 -3.12 11.53 -8.56
C HIS A 216 -4.54 11.06 -8.30
N THR A 217 -5.15 10.48 -9.32
CA THR A 217 -6.39 9.72 -9.18
C THR A 217 -6.09 8.44 -8.40
N ILE A 218 -6.60 8.33 -7.19
CA ILE A 218 -6.36 7.21 -6.26
C ILE A 218 -7.64 6.50 -5.88
N GLY A 219 -7.52 5.26 -5.44
CA GLY A 219 -8.62 4.43 -4.95
C GLY A 219 -8.12 3.11 -4.39
N PHE A 220 -9.02 2.29 -3.91
CA PHE A 220 -8.69 0.97 -3.37
C PHE A 220 -9.76 -0.06 -3.72
N ALA A 221 -9.34 -1.32 -3.73
CA ALA A 221 -10.23 -2.47 -3.90
C ALA A 221 -10.05 -3.43 -2.72
N VAL A 222 -11.15 -4.07 -2.33
CA VAL A 222 -11.21 -5.04 -1.24
C VAL A 222 -11.61 -6.39 -1.82
N TYR A 223 -10.87 -7.44 -1.43
CA TYR A 223 -11.12 -8.82 -1.86
C TYR A 223 -11.31 -9.71 -0.65
N GLU A 224 -12.18 -10.69 -0.76
CA GLU A 224 -12.29 -11.73 0.26
C GLU A 224 -11.05 -12.64 0.22
N TYR A 225 -10.50 -12.92 1.39
CA TYR A 225 -9.31 -13.74 1.56
C TYR A 225 -9.70 -15.06 2.23
N ARG A 226 -9.50 -16.17 1.52
CA ARG A 226 -9.71 -17.52 2.06
C ARG A 226 -8.45 -18.37 1.87
N GLY A 227 -7.50 -18.24 2.80
CA GLY A 227 -6.44 -19.25 3.00
C GLY A 227 -4.97 -18.79 2.92
N CYS A 228 -4.14 -19.54 3.67
CA CYS A 228 -2.68 -19.51 3.89
C CYS A 228 -2.06 -18.23 4.50
N PRO A 229 -1.00 -18.34 5.32
CA PRO A 229 -0.45 -17.20 6.07
C PRO A 229 0.48 -16.33 5.21
N SER A 230 0.39 -15.00 5.38
CA SER A 230 1.44 -13.99 5.13
C SER A 230 2.25 -14.10 3.82
N VAL A 231 1.58 -14.24 2.66
CA VAL A 231 2.23 -14.15 1.34
C VAL A 231 1.54 -13.11 0.46
N HIS A 232 2.35 -12.27 -0.18
CA HIS A 232 1.91 -11.32 -1.19
C HIS A 232 1.21 -12.06 -2.36
N LEU A 233 -0.07 -11.72 -2.62
CA LEU A 233 -0.88 -12.39 -3.63
C LEU A 233 -0.45 -12.00 -5.05
N LYS A 234 -0.46 -13.00 -5.94
CA LYS A 234 0.01 -12.88 -7.32
C LYS A 234 -1.14 -12.60 -8.31
N LYS A 235 -0.76 -12.32 -9.56
CA LYS A 235 -1.66 -12.04 -10.69
C LYS A 235 -2.87 -12.99 -10.78
N ASP A 236 -2.65 -14.30 -10.67
CA ASP A 236 -3.69 -15.31 -10.84
C ASP A 236 -4.83 -15.18 -9.83
N PHE A 237 -4.53 -14.74 -8.61
CA PHE A 237 -5.56 -14.52 -7.59
C PHE A 237 -6.55 -13.45 -8.06
N PHE A 238 -6.05 -12.28 -8.47
CA PHE A 238 -6.89 -11.15 -8.87
C PHE A 238 -7.62 -11.38 -10.20
N LEU A 239 -7.13 -12.31 -11.04
CA LEU A 239 -7.83 -12.74 -12.25
C LEU A 239 -9.02 -13.65 -11.95
N ARG A 240 -8.94 -14.46 -10.89
CA ARG A 240 -9.98 -15.43 -10.52
C ARG A 240 -11.00 -14.89 -9.52
N HIS A 241 -10.64 -13.86 -8.76
CA HIS A 241 -11.49 -13.30 -7.70
C HIS A 241 -11.97 -11.89 -8.08
N SER A 242 -13.27 -11.64 -7.88
CA SER A 242 -13.86 -10.31 -7.95
C SER A 242 -13.70 -9.56 -6.62
N SER A 243 -13.57 -8.24 -6.69
CA SER A 243 -13.59 -7.40 -5.48
C SER A 243 -14.97 -7.47 -4.81
N CYS A 244 -15.01 -7.72 -3.50
CA CYS A 244 -16.24 -7.68 -2.70
C CYS A 244 -16.65 -6.25 -2.35
N ALA A 245 -15.68 -5.35 -2.22
CA ALA A 245 -15.90 -3.92 -2.01
C ALA A 245 -14.80 -3.08 -2.68
N ARG A 246 -15.02 -1.79 -2.84
CA ARG A 246 -14.06 -0.84 -3.43
C ARG A 246 -14.41 0.59 -3.05
N SER A 247 -13.46 1.51 -3.21
CA SER A 247 -13.79 2.93 -3.25
C SER A 247 -14.79 3.20 -4.38
N GLU A 248 -15.83 3.99 -4.14
CA GLU A 248 -16.92 4.24 -5.11
C GLU A 248 -16.40 4.70 -6.47
N THR A 249 -15.45 5.63 -6.45
CA THR A 249 -14.77 6.13 -7.65
C THR A 249 -13.29 6.33 -7.37
N PHE A 250 -12.48 6.15 -8.41
CA PHE A 250 -11.11 6.64 -8.41
C PHE A 250 -11.16 8.14 -8.69
N ILE A 251 -10.73 8.95 -7.72
CA ILE A 251 -10.84 10.41 -7.79
C ILE A 251 -9.51 11.08 -7.48
N ASN A 252 -9.27 12.22 -8.10
CA ASN A 252 -8.08 13.05 -7.93
C ASN A 252 -8.19 13.95 -6.69
N LEU A 253 -8.42 13.35 -5.53
CA LEU A 253 -8.44 14.04 -4.24
C LEU A 253 -7.23 13.65 -3.39
N ARG A 254 -6.91 14.48 -2.40
CA ARG A 254 -5.85 14.18 -1.42
C ARG A 254 -6.14 12.90 -0.63
N GLU A 255 -7.41 12.65 -0.33
CA GLU A 255 -7.88 11.49 0.40
C GLU A 255 -9.14 10.92 -0.27
N VAL A 256 -9.24 9.60 -0.29
CA VAL A 256 -10.42 8.84 -0.70
C VAL A 256 -10.78 7.90 0.44
N SER A 257 -12.02 8.02 0.93
CA SER A 257 -12.56 7.20 2.00
C SER A 257 -13.83 6.49 1.54
N ALA A 258 -14.09 5.30 2.07
CA ALA A 258 -15.38 4.62 1.89
C ALA A 258 -15.73 3.81 3.13
N ARG A 259 -16.97 3.98 3.60
CA ARG A 259 -17.59 3.14 4.63
C ARG A 259 -18.09 1.87 3.97
N LEU A 260 -17.68 0.73 4.52
CA LEU A 260 -17.95 -0.60 4.00
C LEU A 260 -18.58 -1.46 5.08
N ARG A 261 -19.48 -2.35 4.65
CA ARG A 261 -20.11 -3.38 5.48
C ARG A 261 -19.84 -4.72 4.83
N LEU A 262 -19.17 -5.62 5.53
CA LEU A 262 -18.83 -6.96 5.06
C LEU A 262 -19.06 -7.96 6.19
N PRO A 263 -19.41 -9.23 5.89
CA PRO A 263 -19.57 -10.24 6.93
C PRO A 263 -18.23 -10.53 7.64
N PRO A 264 -18.25 -11.12 8.85
CA PRO A 264 -17.03 -11.54 9.53
C PRO A 264 -16.16 -12.45 8.65
N GLY A 265 -14.85 -12.18 8.62
CA GLY A 265 -13.91 -12.86 7.73
C GLY A 265 -12.61 -12.11 7.50
N GLU A 266 -11.72 -12.70 6.70
CA GLU A 266 -10.46 -12.07 6.29
C GLU A 266 -10.62 -11.41 4.92
N TYR A 267 -10.09 -10.20 4.78
CA TYR A 267 -10.13 -9.42 3.55
C TYR A 267 -8.77 -8.81 3.23
N LEU A 268 -8.60 -8.49 1.96
CA LEU A 268 -7.42 -7.84 1.40
C LEU A 268 -7.75 -6.47 0.85
N ILE A 269 -7.11 -5.43 1.36
CA ILE A 269 -7.19 -4.07 0.83
C ILE A 269 -5.98 -3.82 -0.07
N VAL A 270 -6.23 -3.45 -1.33
CA VAL A 270 -5.21 -3.10 -2.32
C VAL A 270 -5.36 -1.63 -2.72
N PRO A 271 -4.61 -0.71 -2.09
CA PRO A 271 -4.58 0.70 -2.50
C PRO A 271 -3.74 0.90 -3.76
N SER A 272 -4.26 1.69 -4.71
CA SER A 272 -3.59 1.94 -5.99
C SER A 272 -3.90 3.32 -6.56
N THR A 273 -3.02 3.79 -7.45
CA THR A 273 -3.35 4.85 -8.40
C THR A 273 -4.20 4.30 -9.55
N PHE A 274 -4.91 5.16 -10.28
CA PHE A 274 -5.67 4.72 -11.45
C PHE A 274 -4.75 4.17 -12.55
N GLU A 275 -3.77 4.98 -12.96
CA GLU A 275 -2.75 4.61 -13.94
C GLU A 275 -1.55 3.93 -13.26
N PRO A 276 -0.89 2.96 -13.92
CA PRO A 276 0.36 2.37 -13.46
C PRO A 276 1.52 3.38 -13.51
N SER A 277 2.63 3.04 -12.87
CA SER A 277 3.89 3.82 -12.87
C SER A 277 3.81 5.23 -12.29
N LYS A 278 2.70 5.58 -11.62
CA LYS A 278 2.57 6.83 -10.85
C LYS A 278 3.21 6.67 -9.47
N GLU A 279 4.11 7.57 -9.14
CA GLU A 279 4.85 7.53 -7.88
C GLU A 279 4.19 8.42 -6.84
N ALA A 280 3.87 7.86 -5.68
CA ALA A 280 3.42 8.61 -4.50
C ALA A 280 3.79 7.88 -3.22
N ASP A 281 3.87 8.64 -2.13
CA ASP A 281 3.70 8.08 -0.80
C ASP A 281 2.23 8.22 -0.37
N PHE A 282 1.75 7.25 0.40
CA PHE A 282 0.40 7.24 0.91
C PHE A 282 0.32 6.80 2.37
N VAL A 283 -0.83 7.10 2.97
CA VAL A 283 -1.26 6.60 4.27
C VAL A 283 -2.59 5.89 4.07
N LEU A 284 -2.65 4.62 4.46
CA LEU A 284 -3.88 3.86 4.52
C LEU A 284 -4.31 3.79 5.99
N ARG A 285 -5.55 4.18 6.28
CA ARG A 285 -6.12 4.11 7.62
C ARG A 285 -7.38 3.25 7.57
N VAL A 286 -7.51 2.36 8.53
CA VAL A 286 -8.67 1.47 8.68
C VAL A 286 -9.27 1.74 10.05
N PHE A 287 -10.56 2.05 10.08
CA PHE A 287 -11.33 2.25 11.30
C PHE A 287 -12.37 1.16 11.41
N THR A 288 -12.36 0.38 12.47
CA THR A 288 -13.36 -0.65 12.73
C THR A 288 -14.18 -0.31 13.96
N GLU A 289 -15.47 -0.64 13.94
CA GLU A 289 -16.39 -0.42 15.06
C GLU A 289 -16.05 -1.34 16.24
N LYS A 290 -15.70 -2.59 15.93
CA LYS A 290 -15.24 -3.61 16.87
C LYS A 290 -13.74 -3.87 16.73
N GLN A 291 -13.18 -4.65 17.65
CA GLN A 291 -11.77 -5.06 17.55
C GLN A 291 -11.56 -5.84 16.24
N SER A 292 -10.47 -5.51 15.55
CA SER A 292 -10.06 -6.18 14.32
C SER A 292 -8.55 -6.38 14.34
N GLU A 293 -8.09 -7.46 13.71
CA GLU A 293 -6.67 -7.68 13.48
C GLU A 293 -6.34 -7.20 12.06
N THR A 294 -5.33 -6.35 11.93
CA THR A 294 -4.89 -5.85 10.63
C THR A 294 -3.39 -6.01 10.51
N GLU A 295 -2.92 -6.52 9.37
CA GLU A 295 -1.50 -6.73 9.11
C GLU A 295 -1.12 -6.42 7.65
N PRO A 296 0.04 -5.80 7.38
CA PRO A 296 0.50 -5.64 6.01
C PRO A 296 0.89 -7.00 5.44
N LEU A 297 0.33 -7.37 4.29
CA LEU A 297 0.71 -8.58 3.55
C LEU A 297 2.02 -8.31 2.79
N ASN A 298 3.11 -8.54 3.50
CA ASN A 298 4.45 -8.52 2.95
C ASN A 298 5.06 -9.92 3.01
N GLN A 299 5.91 -10.21 2.04
CA GLN A 299 6.71 -11.42 2.07
C GLN A 299 7.75 -11.32 3.20
N ASN A 300 7.85 -12.37 4.02
CA ASN A 300 8.97 -12.51 4.93
C ASN A 300 10.28 -12.59 4.14
N VAL A 301 11.30 -11.92 4.67
CA VAL A 301 12.61 -11.88 4.04
C VAL A 301 13.31 -13.22 4.31
N CYS A 302 13.50 -14.04 3.28
CA CYS A 302 14.25 -15.28 3.41
C CYS A 302 14.97 -15.64 2.11
N VAL A 303 16.02 -16.45 2.27
CA VAL A 303 16.72 -17.05 1.14
C VAL A 303 16.64 -18.55 1.27
N CYS A 304 15.88 -19.16 0.38
CA CYS A 304 15.99 -20.57 0.11
C CYS A 304 17.21 -20.75 -0.78
N VAL A 305 18.40 -20.80 -0.17
CA VAL A 305 19.57 -21.32 -0.87
C VAL A 305 19.21 -22.77 -1.13
N CYS A 306 18.71 -23.06 -2.34
CA CYS A 306 18.79 -24.39 -2.87
C CYS A 306 20.28 -24.66 -3.00
N VAL A 307 20.88 -25.14 -1.89
CA VAL A 307 21.95 -26.10 -1.98
C VAL A 307 21.27 -27.24 -2.71
N CYS A 308 21.32 -27.20 -4.04
CA CYS A 308 21.02 -28.33 -4.87
C CYS A 308 22.09 -29.37 -4.54
N VAL A 309 21.94 -30.01 -3.39
CA VAL A 309 22.30 -31.39 -3.19
C VAL A 309 21.26 -32.22 -3.94
N CYS A 310 21.10 -31.96 -5.25
CA CYS A 310 20.73 -33.01 -6.18
C CYS A 310 22.02 -33.76 -6.56
N VAL A 311 22.79 -34.16 -5.54
CA VAL A 311 23.90 -35.10 -5.68
C VAL A 311 23.36 -36.48 -5.33
N CYS A 312 22.53 -37.00 -6.21
CA CYS A 312 22.37 -38.43 -6.34
C CYS A 312 22.21 -38.72 -7.84
N VAL A 313 23.31 -39.19 -8.43
CA VAL A 313 23.44 -39.82 -9.76
C VAL A 313 23.72 -38.91 -10.97
N CYS A 314 23.29 -37.64 -11.03
CA CYS A 314 23.56 -36.78 -12.21
C CYS A 314 24.84 -35.91 -12.12
N VAL A 315 25.42 -35.75 -10.92
CA VAL A 315 26.55 -34.84 -10.66
C VAL A 315 27.88 -35.35 -11.21
N CYS A 316 28.11 -36.67 -11.24
CA CYS A 316 29.35 -37.23 -11.77
C CYS A 316 29.54 -36.97 -13.29
N VAL A 317 28.45 -36.84 -14.05
CA VAL A 317 28.51 -36.60 -15.51
C VAL A 317 28.52 -35.10 -15.86
N CYS A 318 27.86 -34.24 -15.08
CA CYS A 318 27.94 -32.79 -15.31
C CYS A 318 29.20 -32.16 -14.69
N VAL A 319 29.76 -32.72 -13.60
CA VAL A 319 31.03 -32.27 -13.01
C VAL A 319 32.21 -32.52 -13.94
N CYS A 320 32.29 -33.68 -14.62
CA CYS A 320 33.38 -33.91 -15.56
C CYS A 320 33.31 -32.99 -16.80
N VAL A 321 32.11 -32.66 -17.28
CA VAL A 321 31.92 -31.71 -18.39
C VAL A 321 32.13 -30.26 -17.97
N CYS A 322 31.67 -29.84 -16.78
CA CYS A 322 31.91 -28.48 -16.32
C CYS A 322 33.36 -28.27 -15.89
N VAL A 323 34.01 -29.25 -15.26
CA VAL A 323 35.45 -29.17 -14.93
C VAL A 323 36.29 -29.14 -16.20
N CYS A 324 36.01 -29.95 -17.23
CA CYS A 324 36.78 -29.84 -18.46
C CYS A 324 36.55 -28.50 -19.17
N VAL A 325 35.34 -27.93 -19.19
CA VAL A 325 35.11 -26.59 -19.76
C VAL A 325 35.78 -25.49 -18.91
N CYS A 326 35.68 -25.54 -17.58
CA CYS A 326 36.32 -24.56 -16.70
C CYS A 326 37.85 -24.65 -16.77
N VAL A 327 38.42 -25.87 -16.82
CA VAL A 327 39.86 -26.10 -16.99
C VAL A 327 40.30 -25.69 -18.39
N CYS A 328 39.57 -26.02 -19.45
CA CYS A 328 39.88 -25.54 -20.80
C CYS A 328 39.81 -24.02 -20.88
N VAL A 329 38.83 -23.37 -20.26
CA VAL A 329 38.73 -21.91 -20.24
C VAL A 329 39.84 -21.28 -19.40
N CYS A 330 40.17 -21.82 -18.22
CA CYS A 330 41.31 -21.38 -17.43
C CYS A 330 42.62 -21.56 -18.22
N VAL A 331 42.86 -22.70 -18.85
CA VAL A 331 44.10 -22.94 -19.62
C VAL A 331 44.17 -22.11 -20.90
N CYS A 332 43.03 -21.75 -21.50
CA CYS A 332 43.00 -20.94 -22.72
C CYS A 332 42.96 -19.42 -22.47
N VAL A 333 42.70 -18.97 -21.24
CA VAL A 333 42.46 -17.55 -20.93
C VAL A 333 43.34 -17.02 -19.79
N CYS A 334 43.75 -17.85 -18.83
CA CYS A 334 44.69 -17.46 -17.78
C CYS A 334 46.12 -17.46 -18.30
N ASP A 335 46.91 -16.49 -17.85
CA ASP A 335 48.38 -16.54 -17.92
C ASP A 335 48.95 -17.68 -17.02
N GLN A 336 50.29 -17.73 -16.85
CA GLN A 336 51.05 -18.77 -16.13
C GLN A 336 50.58 -19.08 -14.69
N ASP A 337 49.71 -18.25 -14.12
CA ASP A 337 49.33 -18.26 -12.71
C ASP A 337 48.11 -19.16 -12.40
N MET A 338 47.39 -19.68 -13.41
CA MET A 338 46.18 -20.52 -13.27
C MET A 338 45.04 -19.87 -12.45
N GLU A 339 45.07 -18.55 -12.30
CA GLU A 339 44.05 -17.73 -11.65
C GLU A 339 43.38 -16.80 -12.66
N ILE A 340 42.10 -16.48 -12.46
CA ILE A 340 41.34 -15.59 -13.33
C ILE A 340 41.27 -14.19 -12.72
N SER A 341 41.85 -13.22 -13.42
CA SER A 341 41.71 -11.79 -13.12
C SER A 341 40.34 -11.25 -13.53
N VAL A 342 39.99 -10.08 -13.01
CA VAL A 342 38.74 -9.38 -13.36
C VAL A 342 38.58 -9.14 -14.87
N ARG A 343 39.67 -8.84 -15.58
CA ARG A 343 39.65 -8.57 -17.04
C ARG A 343 39.41 -9.85 -17.84
N GLU A 344 40.02 -10.95 -17.43
CA GLU A 344 39.82 -12.26 -18.04
C GLU A 344 38.39 -12.75 -17.77
N LEU A 345 37.89 -12.60 -16.54
CA LEU A 345 36.51 -12.92 -16.19
C LEU A 345 35.53 -12.18 -17.11
N ARG A 346 35.69 -10.87 -17.31
CA ARG A 346 34.84 -10.09 -18.23
C ARG A 346 34.87 -10.67 -19.64
N THR A 347 36.04 -11.02 -20.15
CA THR A 347 36.21 -11.56 -21.50
C THR A 347 35.51 -12.91 -21.66
N ILE A 348 35.64 -13.79 -20.66
CA ILE A 348 34.99 -15.10 -20.62
C ILE A 348 33.47 -14.94 -20.58
N LEU A 349 32.96 -14.13 -19.64
CA LEU A 349 31.53 -13.92 -19.47
C LEU A 349 30.91 -13.30 -20.74
N ASN A 350 31.52 -12.25 -21.29
CA ASN A 350 30.97 -11.57 -22.47
C ASN A 350 30.96 -12.45 -23.72
N ARG A 351 31.95 -13.33 -23.88
CA ARG A 351 31.97 -14.32 -24.98
C ARG A 351 30.83 -15.33 -24.89
N VAL A 352 30.36 -15.65 -23.67
CA VAL A 352 29.25 -16.59 -23.48
C VAL A 352 27.91 -15.89 -23.53
N VAL A 353 27.77 -14.75 -22.87
CA VAL A 353 26.50 -14.03 -22.85
C VAL A 353 26.13 -13.49 -24.23
N SER A 354 27.09 -12.99 -25.03
CA SER A 354 26.83 -12.56 -26.41
C SER A 354 26.30 -13.65 -27.34
N LYS A 355 26.48 -14.93 -27.01
CA LYS A 355 25.91 -16.06 -27.76
C LYS A 355 24.48 -16.40 -27.35
N HIS A 356 24.03 -15.90 -26.20
CA HIS A 356 22.78 -16.31 -25.57
C HIS A 356 21.79 -15.16 -25.36
N LEU A 357 22.27 -13.92 -25.26
CA LEU A 357 21.48 -12.73 -25.03
C LEU A 357 22.00 -11.57 -25.90
N GLN A 358 21.11 -10.67 -26.28
CA GLN A 358 21.45 -9.40 -26.90
C GLN A 358 21.77 -8.38 -25.80
N THR A 359 23.05 -8.16 -25.50
CA THR A 359 23.48 -7.32 -24.38
C THR A 359 24.82 -6.65 -24.67
N ASP A 360 25.07 -5.52 -24.01
CA ASP A 360 26.37 -4.84 -23.97
C ASP A 360 27.44 -5.64 -23.19
N GLY A 361 27.01 -6.69 -22.50
CA GLY A 361 27.84 -7.58 -21.70
C GLY A 361 28.12 -7.03 -20.30
N PHE A 362 28.93 -7.76 -19.54
CA PHE A 362 29.34 -7.38 -18.20
C PHE A 362 30.28 -6.18 -18.21
N SER A 363 29.97 -5.23 -17.33
CA SER A 363 30.83 -4.11 -16.97
C SER A 363 32.03 -4.56 -16.12
N MET A 364 33.09 -3.73 -16.11
CA MET A 364 34.25 -3.98 -15.25
C MET A 364 33.89 -3.92 -13.77
N GLU A 365 32.92 -3.08 -13.40
CA GLU A 365 32.48 -2.91 -12.01
C GLU A 365 31.74 -4.15 -11.51
N SER A 366 30.83 -4.71 -12.31
CA SER A 366 30.17 -5.99 -11.99
C SER A 366 31.16 -7.14 -11.86
N CYS A 367 32.14 -7.23 -12.75
CA CYS A 367 33.19 -8.24 -12.64
C CYS A 367 34.05 -8.06 -11.37
N ARG A 368 34.40 -6.82 -11.00
CA ARG A 368 35.10 -6.53 -9.73
C ARG A 368 34.27 -6.94 -8.53
N ALA A 369 32.97 -6.61 -8.53
CA ALA A 369 32.06 -6.99 -7.46
C ALA A 369 31.94 -8.52 -7.33
N MET A 370 31.81 -9.23 -8.45
CA MET A 370 31.78 -10.70 -8.46
C MET A 370 33.06 -11.30 -7.89
N VAL A 371 34.23 -10.80 -8.31
CA VAL A 371 35.52 -11.26 -7.77
C VAL A 371 35.62 -10.97 -6.28
N GLY A 372 35.43 -9.73 -5.84
CA GLY A 372 35.54 -9.37 -4.42
C GLY A 372 34.56 -10.12 -3.50
N LEU A 373 33.44 -10.60 -4.04
CA LEU A 373 32.47 -11.40 -3.29
C LEU A 373 32.85 -12.88 -3.20
N MET A 374 33.41 -13.45 -4.27
CA MET A 374 33.81 -14.86 -4.32
C MET A 374 35.21 -15.13 -3.76
N ASP A 375 36.09 -14.13 -3.84
CA ASP A 375 37.45 -14.13 -3.31
C ASP A 375 37.42 -14.30 -1.78
N LYS A 376 37.78 -15.51 -1.33
CA LYS A 376 37.88 -15.87 0.09
C LYS A 376 39.29 -15.77 0.62
N ASP A 377 40.29 -15.88 -0.25
CA ASP A 377 41.71 -15.89 0.13
C ASP A 377 42.36 -14.50 0.07
N GLY A 378 41.64 -13.50 -0.41
CA GLY A 378 42.08 -12.12 -0.54
C GLY A 378 43.03 -11.90 -1.72
N SER A 379 43.06 -12.82 -2.68
CA SER A 379 43.96 -12.78 -3.85
C SER A 379 43.61 -11.67 -4.84
N ALA A 380 42.41 -11.08 -4.74
CA ALA A 380 41.80 -10.20 -5.73
C ALA A 380 41.67 -10.84 -7.13
N ARG A 381 41.76 -12.17 -7.18
CA ARG A 381 41.64 -13.02 -8.37
C ARG A 381 40.70 -14.18 -8.02
N LEU A 382 40.38 -15.02 -9.01
CA LEU A 382 39.56 -16.21 -8.78
C LEU A 382 40.36 -17.47 -9.06
N GLY A 383 40.50 -18.32 -8.04
CA GLY A 383 40.98 -19.68 -8.23
C GLY A 383 39.97 -20.54 -8.98
N LEU A 384 40.40 -21.70 -9.49
CA LEU A 384 39.55 -22.61 -10.29
C LEU A 384 38.26 -23.03 -9.57
N LEU A 385 38.35 -23.34 -8.27
CA LEU A 385 37.19 -23.73 -7.44
C LEU A 385 36.20 -22.57 -7.26
N GLU A 386 36.71 -21.36 -6.99
CA GLU A 386 35.89 -20.17 -6.82
C GLU A 386 35.21 -19.78 -8.12
N PHE A 387 35.95 -19.83 -9.24
CA PHE A 387 35.39 -19.61 -10.57
C PHE A 387 34.34 -20.66 -10.93
N GLN A 388 34.55 -21.95 -10.62
CA GLN A 388 33.56 -23.00 -10.88
C GLN A 388 32.24 -22.74 -10.14
N VAL A 389 32.31 -22.30 -8.88
CA VAL A 389 31.13 -21.92 -8.09
C VAL A 389 30.43 -20.73 -8.71
N LEU A 390 31.18 -19.66 -9.04
CA LEU A 390 30.63 -18.47 -9.68
C LEU A 390 29.96 -18.81 -11.03
N TRP A 391 30.63 -19.60 -11.86
CA TRP A 391 30.16 -20.02 -13.17
C TRP A 391 28.84 -20.78 -13.11
N ASN A 392 28.73 -21.73 -12.17
CA ASN A 392 27.51 -22.50 -11.98
C ASN A 392 26.33 -21.60 -11.54
N LYS A 393 26.59 -20.58 -10.70
CA LYS A 393 25.60 -19.58 -10.32
C LYS A 393 25.15 -18.74 -11.50
N ILE A 394 26.10 -18.19 -12.27
CA ILE A 394 25.79 -17.39 -13.46
C ILE A 394 24.98 -18.19 -14.47
N ARG A 395 25.29 -19.48 -14.69
CA ARG A 395 24.49 -20.35 -15.57
C ARG A 395 23.07 -20.55 -15.06
N LYS A 396 22.89 -20.75 -13.76
CA LYS A 396 21.55 -20.88 -13.15
C LYS A 396 20.76 -19.58 -13.33
N TRP A 397 21.37 -18.44 -13.04
CA TRP A 397 20.72 -17.13 -13.18
C TRP A 397 20.46 -16.76 -14.63
N LEU A 398 21.33 -17.15 -15.58
CA LEU A 398 21.08 -17.01 -17.01
C LEU A 398 19.88 -17.84 -17.47
N GLY A 399 19.74 -19.06 -16.93
CA GLY A 399 18.55 -19.89 -17.15
C GLY A 399 17.28 -19.18 -16.68
N ILE A 400 17.28 -18.71 -15.43
CA ILE A 400 16.15 -17.97 -14.84
C ILE A 400 15.85 -16.71 -15.67
N PHE A 401 16.86 -15.89 -15.99
CA PHE A 401 16.68 -14.66 -16.75
C PHE A 401 16.00 -14.93 -18.10
N ARG A 402 16.44 -15.97 -18.82
CA ARG A 402 15.87 -16.36 -20.11
C ARG A 402 14.45 -16.91 -20.01
N ASP A 403 14.09 -17.53 -18.89
CA ASP A 403 12.72 -18.00 -18.67
C ASP A 403 11.74 -16.82 -18.52
N PHE A 404 12.24 -15.63 -18.17
CA PHE A 404 11.46 -14.40 -18.03
C PHE A 404 11.65 -13.39 -19.19
N ASP A 405 12.77 -13.40 -19.89
CA ASP A 405 13.02 -12.63 -21.12
C ASP A 405 12.35 -13.29 -22.34
N LEU A 406 11.01 -13.31 -22.32
CA LEU A 406 10.19 -14.01 -23.33
C LEU A 406 10.33 -13.39 -24.73
N ASP A 407 10.58 -12.09 -24.81
CA ASP A 407 10.75 -11.36 -26.06
C ASP A 407 12.20 -11.37 -26.57
N LYS A 408 13.12 -11.97 -25.81
CA LYS A 408 14.56 -12.02 -26.11
C LYS A 408 15.17 -10.65 -26.32
N SER A 409 14.63 -9.64 -25.63
CA SER A 409 15.14 -8.28 -25.66
C SER A 409 16.52 -8.16 -25.01
N GLY A 410 16.94 -9.17 -24.23
CA GLY A 410 18.16 -9.13 -23.43
C GLY A 410 17.99 -8.36 -22.12
N CYS A 411 16.74 -8.03 -21.80
CA CYS A 411 16.33 -7.11 -20.78
C CYS A 411 15.10 -7.68 -20.07
N MET A 412 14.99 -7.48 -18.76
CA MET A 412 13.78 -7.83 -18.01
C MET A 412 13.13 -6.58 -17.45
N SER A 413 11.81 -6.55 -17.43
CA SER A 413 11.09 -5.54 -16.67
C SER A 413 11.35 -5.71 -15.18
N SER A 414 11.27 -4.61 -14.45
CA SER A 414 11.29 -4.61 -12.98
C SER A 414 10.20 -5.50 -12.34
N TYR A 415 9.11 -5.79 -13.06
CA TYR A 415 8.07 -6.73 -12.63
C TYR A 415 8.53 -8.19 -12.73
N GLU A 416 9.20 -8.55 -13.82
CA GLU A 416 9.79 -9.88 -14.02
C GLU A 416 10.93 -10.13 -13.04
N MET A 417 11.71 -9.09 -12.69
CA MET A 417 12.74 -9.18 -11.66
C MET A 417 12.20 -9.75 -10.35
N ARG A 418 10.99 -9.34 -9.93
CA ARG A 418 10.37 -9.84 -8.70
C ARG A 418 10.15 -11.34 -8.75
N LEU A 419 9.62 -11.85 -9.86
CA LEU A 419 9.38 -13.27 -10.06
C LEU A 419 10.69 -14.05 -10.24
N ALA A 420 11.67 -13.45 -10.92
CA ALA A 420 13.00 -14.00 -11.13
C ALA A 420 13.79 -14.15 -9.82
N LEU A 421 13.69 -13.16 -8.91
CA LEU A 421 14.29 -13.23 -7.57
C LEU A 421 13.65 -14.36 -6.74
N GLU A 422 12.32 -14.50 -6.77
CA GLU A 422 11.63 -15.62 -6.11
C GLU A 422 12.06 -16.98 -6.65
N ASN A 423 12.13 -17.13 -7.98
CA ASN A 423 12.65 -18.35 -8.62
C ASN A 423 14.14 -18.59 -8.32
N GLY A 424 14.89 -17.51 -8.10
CA GLY A 424 16.27 -17.52 -7.62
C GLY A 424 16.41 -17.97 -6.17
N GLY A 425 15.30 -18.09 -5.42
CA GLY A 425 15.25 -18.50 -4.03
C GLY A 425 15.18 -17.33 -3.03
N PHE A 426 15.05 -16.08 -3.51
CA PHE A 426 14.97 -14.89 -2.67
C PHE A 426 13.52 -14.46 -2.49
N LYS A 427 13.02 -14.48 -1.26
CA LYS A 427 11.74 -13.86 -0.90
C LYS A 427 12.06 -12.57 -0.16
N LEU A 428 11.61 -11.44 -0.67
CA LEU A 428 11.94 -10.11 -0.14
C LEU A 428 10.66 -9.32 0.13
N ASN A 429 10.74 -8.36 1.05
CA ASN A 429 9.62 -7.45 1.29
C ASN A 429 9.54 -6.35 0.20
N ASN A 430 8.40 -5.65 0.12
CA ASN A 430 8.18 -4.59 -0.87
C ASN A 430 9.24 -3.48 -0.81
N LYS A 431 9.72 -3.12 0.39
CA LYS A 431 10.73 -2.07 0.57
C LYS A 431 12.08 -2.45 -0.06
N LEU A 432 12.50 -3.71 0.10
CA LEU A 432 13.72 -4.22 -0.53
C LEU A 432 13.58 -4.26 -2.05
N TYR A 433 12.44 -4.74 -2.58
CA TYR A 433 12.20 -4.69 -4.04
C TYR A 433 12.28 -3.28 -4.60
N GLN A 434 11.71 -2.28 -3.91
CA GLN A 434 11.82 -0.87 -4.34
C GLN A 434 13.28 -0.40 -4.37
N MET A 435 14.08 -0.74 -3.36
CA MET A 435 15.50 -0.38 -3.31
C MET A 435 16.31 -1.05 -4.41
N LEU A 436 16.02 -2.32 -4.72
CA LEU A 436 16.70 -3.05 -5.79
C LEU A 436 16.36 -2.46 -7.16
N VAL A 437 15.08 -2.21 -7.44
CA VAL A 437 14.66 -1.58 -8.70
C VAL A 437 15.25 -0.18 -8.84
N ALA A 438 15.22 0.64 -7.79
CA ALA A 438 15.78 2.00 -7.84
C ALA A 438 17.31 2.05 -8.06
N ARG A 439 18.03 0.96 -7.75
CA ARG A 439 19.49 0.89 -7.87
C ARG A 439 19.97 0.19 -9.14
N TYR A 440 19.27 -0.84 -9.58
CA TYR A 440 19.72 -1.72 -10.67
C TYR A 440 18.87 -1.62 -11.93
N ALA A 441 17.70 -0.97 -11.90
CA ALA A 441 16.89 -0.76 -13.08
C ALA A 441 17.17 0.61 -13.70
N ASP A 442 17.38 0.64 -15.02
CA ASP A 442 17.36 1.84 -15.82
C ASP A 442 16.03 1.91 -16.59
N ASN A 443 15.27 2.99 -16.41
CA ASN A 443 13.96 3.17 -17.03
C ASN A 443 13.00 1.97 -16.90
N GLU A 444 12.94 1.33 -15.72
CA GLU A 444 12.12 0.13 -15.41
C GLU A 444 12.60 -1.18 -16.08
N ILE A 445 13.77 -1.14 -16.71
CA ILE A 445 14.39 -2.28 -17.39
C ILE A 445 15.70 -2.64 -16.69
N ILE A 446 15.96 -3.94 -16.58
CA ILE A 446 17.16 -4.50 -15.95
C ILE A 446 17.81 -5.43 -16.96
N ASP A 447 19.05 -5.15 -17.31
CA ASP A 447 19.85 -6.03 -18.15
C ASP A 447 20.46 -7.20 -17.34
N PHE A 448 21.05 -8.15 -18.05
CA PHE A 448 21.64 -9.32 -17.40
C PHE A 448 22.83 -8.98 -16.48
N ASP A 449 23.58 -7.91 -16.80
CA ASP A 449 24.71 -7.45 -15.98
C ASP A 449 24.22 -6.97 -14.60
N ASN A 450 23.27 -6.04 -14.58
CA ASN A 450 22.70 -5.50 -13.35
C ASN A 450 21.93 -6.55 -12.56
N PHE A 451 21.21 -7.46 -13.25
CA PHE A 451 20.54 -8.58 -12.59
C PHE A 451 21.51 -9.51 -11.87
N THR A 452 22.62 -9.88 -12.54
CA THR A 452 23.65 -10.74 -11.96
C THR A 452 24.35 -10.03 -10.80
N CYS A 453 24.73 -8.76 -10.98
CA CYS A 453 25.36 -7.96 -9.93
C CYS A 453 24.45 -7.88 -8.69
N CYS A 454 23.16 -7.59 -8.88
CA CYS A 454 22.16 -7.56 -7.81
C CYS A 454 22.11 -8.90 -7.03
N LEU A 455 22.05 -10.03 -7.72
CA LEU A 455 21.96 -11.35 -7.10
C LEU A 455 23.20 -11.73 -6.30
N VAL A 456 24.40 -11.48 -6.84
CA VAL A 456 25.65 -11.79 -6.13
C VAL A 456 25.75 -10.93 -4.87
N LYS A 457 25.42 -9.64 -4.98
CA LYS A 457 25.42 -8.69 -3.87
C LYS A 457 24.40 -9.08 -2.79
N LEU A 458 23.19 -9.47 -3.20
CA LEU A 458 22.13 -9.92 -2.29
C LEU A 458 22.55 -11.21 -1.55
N GLU A 459 23.06 -12.21 -2.25
CA GLU A 459 23.54 -13.45 -1.65
C GLU A 459 24.67 -13.20 -0.64
N ALA A 460 25.60 -12.30 -0.97
CA ALA A 460 26.67 -11.91 -0.06
C ALA A 460 26.14 -11.25 1.21
N MET A 461 25.18 -10.32 1.11
CA MET A 461 24.56 -9.68 2.26
C MET A 461 23.90 -10.70 3.19
N PHE A 462 23.13 -11.65 2.63
CA PHE A 462 22.49 -12.70 3.42
C PHE A 462 23.51 -13.60 4.11
N LYS A 463 24.57 -13.98 3.40
CA LYS A 463 25.62 -14.81 3.97
C LYS A 463 26.36 -14.10 5.10
N THR A 464 26.77 -12.85 4.91
CA THR A 464 27.44 -12.07 5.96
C THR A 464 26.52 -11.88 7.18
N PHE A 465 25.22 -11.66 6.97
CA PHE A 465 24.27 -11.58 8.08
C PHE A 465 24.17 -12.92 8.85
N GLN A 466 24.09 -14.05 8.15
CA GLN A 466 24.06 -15.38 8.76
C GLN A 466 25.36 -15.72 9.52
N ASP A 467 26.52 -15.30 8.99
CA ASP A 467 27.81 -15.52 9.64
C ASP A 467 27.95 -14.71 10.95
N LEU A 468 27.24 -13.57 11.04
CA LEU A 468 27.19 -12.70 12.23
C LEU A 468 26.11 -13.14 13.23
N ASP A 469 24.92 -13.53 12.78
CA ASP A 469 23.81 -13.99 13.64
C ASP A 469 23.87 -15.51 13.88
N ARG A 470 24.95 -15.97 14.53
CA ARG A 470 25.18 -17.40 14.80
C ARG A 470 24.12 -18.02 15.71
N ASP A 471 23.51 -17.20 16.57
CA ASP A 471 22.53 -17.62 17.56
C ASP A 471 21.09 -17.57 17.03
N GLY A 472 20.88 -17.15 15.77
CA GLY A 472 19.56 -17.11 15.12
C GLY A 472 18.59 -16.13 15.78
N THR A 473 19.11 -15.06 16.37
CA THR A 473 18.35 -14.06 17.11
C THR A 473 17.56 -13.12 16.19
N GLY A 474 17.86 -13.14 14.89
CA GLY A 474 17.31 -12.22 13.90
C GLY A 474 17.94 -10.83 13.96
N LYS A 475 19.04 -10.65 14.71
CA LYS A 475 19.78 -9.40 14.85
C LYS A 475 21.28 -9.67 14.76
N ALA A 476 22.01 -8.76 14.12
CA ALA A 476 23.47 -8.78 14.06
C ALA A 476 24.01 -7.48 14.66
N GLU A 477 24.97 -7.59 15.57
CA GLU A 477 25.67 -6.45 16.16
C GLU A 477 27.04 -6.28 15.48
N MET A 478 27.36 -5.04 15.13
CA MET A 478 28.63 -4.68 14.48
C MET A 478 29.14 -3.37 15.06
N ASN A 479 30.44 -3.27 15.29
CA ASN A 479 31.08 -2.00 15.62
C ASN A 479 31.33 -1.15 14.36
N ILE A 480 31.67 0.14 14.54
CA ILE A 480 31.86 1.05 13.39
C ILE A 480 32.98 0.63 12.43
N VAL A 481 34.02 -0.03 12.94
CA VAL A 481 35.15 -0.51 12.13
C VAL A 481 34.75 -1.74 11.33
N GLU A 482 33.97 -2.64 11.93
CA GLU A 482 33.36 -3.80 11.25
C GLU A 482 32.36 -3.36 10.20
N VAL A 483 31.57 -2.30 10.45
CA VAL A 483 30.71 -1.73 9.41
C VAL A 483 31.58 -1.26 8.24
N GLN A 484 32.60 -0.43 8.47
CA GLN A 484 33.46 0.09 7.39
C GLN A 484 34.24 -0.99 6.63
N SER A 485 34.69 -2.05 7.30
CA SER A 485 35.46 -3.15 6.71
C SER A 485 34.61 -4.31 6.19
N SER A 486 33.34 -4.38 6.58
CA SER A 486 32.43 -5.42 6.11
C SER A 486 32.22 -5.31 4.62
N LYS A 487 32.15 -6.47 3.96
CA LYS A 487 31.68 -6.56 2.57
C LYS A 487 30.32 -5.85 2.40
N ILE A 488 29.52 -5.68 3.46
CA ILE A 488 28.25 -4.94 3.48
C ILE A 488 28.39 -3.46 3.07
N THR A 489 29.48 -2.78 3.45
CA THR A 489 29.66 -1.34 3.14
C THR A 489 30.21 -1.10 1.74
N LEU A 490 30.97 -2.07 1.20
CA LEU A 490 31.32 -2.13 -0.23
C LEU A 490 30.11 -2.44 -1.14
N LEU A 491 28.96 -2.79 -0.56
CA LEU A 491 27.72 -3.13 -1.27
C LEU A 491 26.68 -2.00 -1.25
N THR A 492 26.85 -0.99 -0.41
CA THR A 492 25.95 0.18 -0.27
C THR A 492 26.44 1.45 -0.96
N LEU A 493 27.74 1.58 -1.21
CA LEU A 493 28.30 2.52 -2.19
C LEU A 493 28.22 1.90 -3.61
#